data_AF-A0A958AU89-F1
#
_entry.id   AF-A0A958AU89-F1
#
_cell.length_a   1.000
_cell.length_b   1.000
_cell.length_c   1.000
_cell.angle_alpha   90.00
_cell.angle_beta   90.00
_cell.angle_gamma   90.00
#
_symmetry.space_group_name_H-M   'P 1'
#
loop_
_entity.id
_entity.type
_entity.pdbx_description
1 polymer ?
#
loop_
_entity_poly.entity_id
_entity_poly.type
_entity_poly.pdbx_seq_one_letter_code
_entity_poly.pdbx_strand_id
1 'polypeptide(L)'
;MTLIIIVILLIIAGIVWYLTKPRPRCPECNSRNVKMFSQEPLSSRYFEYPSGGPGGGGGAMQLVYKAKFRCRDCQKVWEKEITETN
;
A
#
# COMPACT_ATOMS: atom_id res chain seq x y z
N MET A 1 -27.75 -13.36 -20.02
CA MET A 1 -27.91 -13.20 -18.54
C MET A 1 -26.62 -13.51 -17.78
N THR A 2 -25.93 -14.61 -18.06
CA THR A 2 -24.66 -14.99 -17.40
C THR A 2 -23.54 -13.97 -17.56
N LEU A 3 -23.32 -13.41 -18.76
CA LEU A 3 -22.29 -12.39 -19.01
C LEU A 3 -22.49 -11.10 -18.19
N ILE A 4 -23.74 -10.66 -18.01
CA ILE A 4 -24.07 -9.46 -17.23
C ILE A 4 -23.73 -9.68 -15.75
N ILE A 5 -24.05 -10.86 -15.22
CA ILE A 5 -23.73 -11.25 -13.83
C ILE A 5 -22.21 -11.27 -13.63
N ILE A 6 -21.44 -11.83 -14.56
CA ILE A 6 -19.96 -11.88 -14.47
C ILE A 6 -19.37 -10.46 -14.44
N VAL A 7 -19.85 -9.55 -15.31
CA VAL A 7 -19.37 -8.16 -15.34
C VAL A 7 -19.68 -7.44 -14.02
N ILE A 8 -20.88 -7.64 -13.46
CA ILE A 8 -21.26 -7.06 -12.16
C ILE A 8 -20.35 -7.58 -11.04
N LEU A 9 -20.05 -8.88 -11.01
CA LEU A 9 -19.15 -9.47 -10.02
C LEU A 9 -17.73 -8.91 -10.12
N LEU A 10 -17.20 -8.69 -11.33
CA LEU A 10 -15.89 -8.07 -11.54
C LEU A 10 -15.84 -6.63 -11.04
N ILE A 11 -16.90 -5.85 -11.28
CA ILE A 11 -17.00 -4.47 -10.80
C ILE A 11 -17.02 -4.44 -9.26
N ILE A 12 -17.83 -5.30 -8.63
CA ILE A 12 -17.91 -5.39 -7.17
C ILE A 12 -16.55 -5.79 -6.59
N ALA A 13 -15.88 -6.79 -7.16
CA ALA A 13 -14.56 -7.22 -6.74
C ALA A 13 -13.53 -6.08 -6.84
N GLY A 14 -13.55 -5.31 -7.94
CA GLY A 14 -12.70 -4.15 -8.11
C GLY A 14 -12.96 -3.05 -7.09
N ILE A 15 -14.23 -2.78 -6.76
CA ILE A 15 -14.62 -1.79 -5.75
C ILE A 15 -14.16 -2.22 -4.35
N VAL A 16 -14.39 -3.49 -3.98
CA VAL A 16 -13.96 -4.04 -2.69
C VAL A 16 -12.44 -3.99 -2.57
N TRP A 17 -11.72 -4.37 -3.62
CA TRP A 17 -10.25 -4.27 -3.65
C TRP A 17 -9.76 -2.83 -3.52
N TYR A 18 -10.45 -1.87 -4.15
CA TYR A 18 -10.12 -0.46 -4.04
C TYR A 18 -10.41 0.14 -2.66
N LEU A 19 -11.49 -0.31 -1.99
CA LEU A 19 -11.87 0.14 -0.65
C LEU A 19 -10.99 -0.47 0.46
N THR A 20 -10.46 -1.67 0.24
CA THR A 20 -9.61 -2.37 1.22
C THR A 20 -8.18 -1.84 1.26
N LYS A 21 -7.72 -1.07 0.26
CA LYS A 21 -6.42 -0.41 0.34
C LYS A 21 -6.37 0.54 1.54
N PRO A 22 -5.42 0.37 2.48
CA PRO A 22 -5.33 1.19 3.67
C PRO A 22 -4.99 2.64 3.28
N ARG A 23 -6.00 3.51 3.28
CA ARG A 23 -5.78 4.94 3.08
C ARG A 23 -5.27 5.57 4.37
N PRO A 24 -4.20 6.38 4.32
CA PRO A 24 -3.72 7.09 5.49
C PRO A 24 -4.81 8.05 5.98
N ARG A 25 -5.13 7.97 7.27
CA ARG A 25 -6.01 8.93 7.96
C ARG A 25 -5.18 9.87 8.80
N CYS A 26 -5.70 11.08 9.00
CA CYS A 26 -5.05 12.03 9.89
C CYS A 26 -5.09 11.52 11.34
N PRO A 27 -3.95 11.50 12.06
CA PRO A 27 -3.90 11.01 13.43
C PRO A 27 -4.65 11.90 14.42
N GLU A 28 -4.85 13.19 14.13
CA GLU A 28 -5.52 14.11 15.05
C GLU A 28 -7.03 14.17 14.83
N CYS A 29 -7.47 14.44 13.60
CA CYS A 29 -8.89 14.65 13.30
C CYS A 29 -9.56 13.45 12.62
N ASN A 30 -8.86 12.32 12.42
CA ASN A 30 -9.34 11.11 11.73
C ASN A 30 -9.86 11.36 10.29
N SER A 31 -9.55 12.53 9.71
CA SER A 31 -9.97 12.87 8.36
C SER A 31 -9.26 11.98 7.32
N ARG A 32 -10.00 11.63 6.26
CA ARG A 32 -9.49 10.96 5.07
C ARG A 32 -8.93 11.93 4.02
N ASN A 33 -9.08 13.24 4.23
CA ASN A 33 -8.62 14.29 3.33
C ASN A 33 -7.12 14.56 3.53
N VAL A 34 -6.31 13.56 3.16
CA VAL A 34 -4.86 13.54 3.37
C VAL A 34 -4.15 13.53 2.02
N LYS A 35 -3.15 14.40 1.87
CA LYS A 35 -2.30 14.47 0.68
C LYS A 35 -0.88 14.02 1.07
N MET A 36 -0.35 13.01 0.37
CA MET A 36 1.08 12.72 0.38
C MET A 36 1.77 13.77 -0.50
N PHE A 37 2.84 14.40 0.00
CA PHE A 37 3.54 15.45 -0.73
C PHE A 37 5.04 15.16 -0.91
N SER A 38 5.58 14.19 -0.17
CA SER A 38 6.97 13.78 -0.29
C SER A 38 7.09 12.28 0.00
N GLN A 39 7.94 11.61 -0.77
CA GLN A 39 8.29 10.21 -0.60
C GLN A 39 9.81 10.11 -0.76
N GLU A 40 10.50 9.69 0.30
CA GLU A 40 11.95 9.59 0.35
C GLU A 40 12.32 8.10 0.50
N PRO A 41 13.11 7.51 -0.42
CA PRO A 41 13.57 6.14 -0.25
C PRO A 41 14.54 6.08 0.94
N LEU A 42 14.28 5.20 1.90
CA LEU A 42 15.14 5.00 3.07
C LEU A 42 16.12 3.84 2.83
N SER A 43 15.60 2.70 2.38
CA SER A 43 16.39 1.47 2.23
C SER A 43 15.69 0.50 1.30
N SER A 44 16.46 -0.24 0.52
CA SER A 44 16.01 -1.49 -0.09
C SER A 44 16.73 -2.65 0.59
N ARG A 45 15.99 -3.70 0.94
CA ARG A 45 16.55 -4.95 1.46
C ARG A 45 16.12 -6.09 0.58
N TYR A 46 17.07 -6.88 0.13
CA TYR A 46 16.80 -8.13 -0.56
C TYR A 46 16.82 -9.25 0.47
N PHE A 47 15.76 -10.06 0.49
CA PHE A 47 15.66 -11.24 1.33
C PHE A 47 15.65 -12.46 0.42
N GLU A 48 16.69 -13.28 0.54
CA GLU A 48 16.69 -14.63 -0.05
C GLU A 48 15.95 -15.56 0.90
N TYR A 49 14.93 -16.26 0.39
CA TYR A 49 14.28 -17.30 1.19
C TYR A 49 15.23 -18.51 1.27
N PRO A 50 15.52 -19.02 2.48
CA PRO A 50 16.38 -20.18 2.63
C PRO A 50 15.78 -21.35 1.85
N SER A 51 16.50 -21.75 0.81
CA SER A 51 16.03 -22.70 -0.19
C SER A 51 16.28 -24.11 0.32
N GLY A 52 15.22 -24.79 0.76
CA GLY A 52 15.28 -26.16 1.29
C GLY A 52 15.34 -27.27 0.22
N GLY A 53 15.65 -26.98 -1.04
CA GLY A 53 15.61 -28.00 -2.09
C GLY A 53 16.25 -27.61 -3.43
N PRO A 54 16.51 -28.60 -4.31
CA PRO A 54 17.31 -28.48 -5.53
C PRO A 54 16.63 -27.71 -6.69
N GLY A 55 15.72 -26.79 -6.39
CA GLY A 55 14.98 -26.02 -7.39
C GLY A 55 14.69 -24.60 -6.92
N GLY A 56 15.64 -23.69 -7.17
CA GLY A 56 15.42 -22.25 -7.26
C GLY A 56 15.01 -21.54 -5.97
N GLY A 57 15.97 -20.83 -5.36
CA GLY A 57 15.66 -19.83 -4.34
C GLY A 57 14.89 -18.66 -4.93
N GLY A 58 13.70 -18.40 -4.41
CA GLY A 58 13.01 -17.12 -4.60
C GLY A 58 13.64 -16.08 -3.68
N GLY A 59 13.73 -14.83 -4.13
CA GLY A 59 14.03 -13.70 -3.29
C GLY A 59 12.89 -12.68 -3.35
N ALA A 60 12.66 -11.97 -2.25
CA ALA A 60 11.74 -10.85 -2.18
C ALA A 60 12.51 -9.54 -2.01
N MET A 61 12.05 -8.48 -2.67
CA MET A 61 12.62 -7.15 -2.51
C MET A 61 11.72 -6.33 -1.59
N GLN A 62 12.27 -5.92 -0.45
CA GLN A 62 11.60 -5.04 0.49
C GLN A 62 12.10 -3.60 0.31
N LEU A 63 11.20 -2.72 -0.12
CA LEU A 63 11.43 -1.29 -0.23
C LEU A 63 10.88 -0.59 1.02
N VAL A 64 11.74 0.14 1.72
CA VAL A 64 11.39 1.00 2.84
C VAL A 64 11.49 2.44 2.37
N TYR A 65 10.39 3.18 2.48
CA TYR A 65 10.37 4.60 2.16
C TYR A 65 9.66 5.41 3.24
N LYS A 66 10.11 6.64 3.42
CA LYS A 66 9.51 7.63 4.31
C LYS A 66 8.52 8.45 3.50
N ALA A 67 7.24 8.38 3.86
CA ALA A 67 6.21 9.20 3.24
C ALA A 67 5.79 10.33 4.18
N LYS A 68 5.75 11.55 3.66
CA LYS A 68 5.24 12.72 4.38
C LYS A 68 3.83 13.05 3.92
N PHE A 69 2.94 13.20 4.88
CA PHE A 69 1.52 13.45 4.69
C PHE A 69 1.13 14.79 5.29
N ARG A 70 0.17 15.45 4.64
CA ARG A 70 -0.50 16.65 5.15
C ARG A 70 -2.01 16.41 5.14
N CYS A 71 -2.67 16.62 6.27
CA CYS A 71 -4.13 16.69 6.31
C CYS A 71 -4.58 18.07 5.82
N ARG A 72 -5.59 18.13 4.95
CA ARG A 72 -6.12 19.42 4.48
C ARG A 72 -7.06 20.09 5.47
N ASP A 73 -7.69 19.32 6.35
CA ASP A 73 -8.73 19.85 7.25
C ASP A 73 -8.10 20.51 8.50
N CYS A 74 -7.15 19.83 9.17
CA CYS A 74 -6.45 20.38 10.33
C CYS A 74 -5.03 20.88 10.04
N GLN A 75 -4.58 20.83 8.78
CA GLN A 75 -3.21 21.21 8.35
C GLN A 75 -2.07 20.45 9.03
N LYS A 76 -2.36 19.40 9.80
CA LYS A 76 -1.35 18.57 10.46
C LYS A 76 -0.46 17.87 9.45
N VAL A 77 0.84 17.91 9.71
CA VAL A 77 1.86 17.19 8.95
C VAL A 77 2.42 16.07 9.80
N TRP A 78 2.55 14.88 9.21
CA TRP A 78 3.20 13.75 9.84
C TRP A 78 3.95 12.91 8.82
N GLU A 79 4.84 12.08 9.31
CA GLU A 79 5.66 11.19 8.51
C GLU A 79 5.33 9.75 8.89
N LYS A 80 5.36 8.85 7.93
CA LYS A 80 5.17 7.42 8.16
C LYS A 80 6.15 6.64 7.31
N GLU A 81 6.80 5.66 7.92
CA GLU A 81 7.59 4.67 7.20
C GLU A 81 6.63 3.64 6.60
N ILE A 82 6.77 3.39 5.31
CA ILE A 82 5.99 2.41 4.58
C ILE A 82 6.97 1.39 4.02
N THR A 83 6.63 0.13 4.26
CA THR A 83 7.39 -1.02 3.79
C THR A 83 6.54 -1.71 2.72
N GLU A 84 7.05 -1.72 1.50
CA GLU A 84 6.48 -2.48 0.38
C GLU A 84 7.36 -3.69 0.13
N THR A 85 6.77 -4.87 0.04
CA THR A 85 7.47 -6.10 -0.35
C THR A 85 6.93 -6.52 -1.70
N ASN A 86 7.81 -6.62 -2.69
CA ASN A 86 7.52 -7.09 -4.04
C ASN A 86 8.06 -8.52 -4.21
#